data_AF-A0A448MRF5-F1
#
_entry.id   AF-A0A448MRF5-F1
#
_cell.length_a   1.000
_cell.length_b   1.000
_cell.length_c   1.000
_cell.angle_alpha   90.00
_cell.angle_beta   90.00
_cell.angle_gamma   90.00
#
_symmetry.space_group_name_H-M   'P 1'
#
loop_
_entity.id
_entity.type
_entity.pdbx_description
1 polymer ?
#
loop_
_entity_poly.entity_id
_entity_poly.type
_entity_poly.pdbx_seq_one_letter_code
_entity_poly.pdbx_strand_id
1 'polypeptide(L)' 'MTDNIAVPLTFTDAAANKVKSLISEEENNNLKLRVYITGGGCSGFQYGFTLMKK' A
#
# COMPACT_ATOMS: atom_id res chain seq x y z
N MET A 1 -10.73 -16.94 -18.73
CA MET A 1 -10.02 -15.73 -19.17
C MET A 1 -9.64 -14.95 -17.92
N THR A 2 -8.50 -15.29 -17.32
CA THR A 2 -7.91 -14.48 -16.24
C THR A 2 -6.79 -13.70 -16.91
N ASP A 3 -7.06 -12.45 -17.24
CA ASP A 3 -6.01 -11.49 -17.57
C ASP A 3 -4.95 -11.58 -16.47
N ASN A 4 -3.72 -11.91 -16.88
CA ASN A 4 -2.56 -11.81 -16.04
C ASN A 4 -2.31 -10.32 -15.81
N ILE A 5 -3.09 -9.73 -14.91
CA ILE A 5 -2.86 -8.38 -14.40
C ILE A 5 -1.57 -8.50 -13.62
N ALA A 6 -0.45 -8.33 -14.32
CA ALA A 6 0.85 -8.17 -13.70
C ALA A 6 0.72 -6.93 -12.83
N VAL A 7 0.42 -7.13 -11.54
CA VAL A 7 0.38 -6.05 -10.58
C VAL A 7 1.80 -5.49 -10.57
N PRO A 8 2.03 -4.23 -11.01
CA PRO A 8 3.37 -3.67 -11.15
C PRO A 8 4.06 -3.45 -9.79
N LEU A 9 3.43 -3.91 -8.72
CA LEU A 9 3.83 -3.78 -7.34
C LEU A 9 3.82 -5.18 -6.70
N THR A 10 4.97 -5.66 -6.26
CA THR A 10 5.04 -6.85 -5.40
C THR A 10 4.74 -6.43 -3.97
N PHE A 11 3.68 -6.99 -3.40
CA PHE A 11 3.37 -6.79 -1.99
C PHE A 11 3.93 -7.98 -1.19
N THR A 12 4.95 -7.73 -0.36
CA THR A 12 5.65 -8.79 0.38
C THR A 12 4.92 -9.15 1.68
N ASP A 13 5.16 -10.37 2.18
CA ASP A 13 4.60 -10.83 3.46
C ASP A 13 5.02 -9.92 4.63
N ALA A 14 6.25 -9.39 4.59
CA ALA A 14 6.73 -8.44 5.59
C ALA A 14 5.89 -7.14 5.59
N ALA A 15 5.56 -6.62 4.40
CA ALA A 15 4.69 -5.45 4.27
C ALA A 15 3.26 -5.76 4.77
N ALA A 16 2.73 -6.94 4.45
CA ALA A 16 1.42 -7.39 4.93
C ALA A 16 1.36 -7.45 6.46
N ASN A 17 2.39 -8.02 7.10
CA ASN A 17 2.48 -8.09 8.56
C ASN A 17 2.57 -6.69 9.20
N LYS A 18 3.32 -5.77 8.60
CA LYS A 18 3.42 -4.40 9.12
C LYS A 18 2.08 -3.67 9.02
N VAL A 19 1.39 -3.77 7.88
CA VAL A 19 0.08 -3.17 7.68
C VAL A 19 -0.94 -3.76 8.64
N LYS A 20 -0.92 -5.08 8.84
CA LYS A 20 -1.78 -5.77 9.80
C LYS A 20 -1.57 -5.25 11.23
N SER A 21 -0.32 -5.07 11.66
CA SER A 21 0.00 -4.48 12.98
C SER A 21 -0.64 -3.10 13.14
N LEU A 22 -0.47 -2.23 12.15
CA LEU A 22 -1.00 -0.87 12.17
C LEU A 22 -2.55 -0.84 12.22
N ILE A 23 -3.21 -1.75 11.52
CA ILE A 23 -4.67 -1.89 11.53
C ILE A 23 -5.16 -2.38 12.91
N SER A 24 -4.45 -3.34 13.51
CA SER A 24 -4.76 -3.87 14.84
C SER A 24 -4.53 -2.83 15.95
N GLU A 25 -3.49 -2.00 15.83
CA GLU A 25 -3.20 -0.90 16.77
C GLU A 25 -4.31 0.15 16.79
N GLU A 26 -4.99 0.40 15.66
CA GLU A 26 -6.13 1.31 15.60
C GLU A 26 -7.49 0.66 15.91
N GLU A 27 -7.52 -0.65 16.21
CA GLU A 27 -8.73 -1.46 16.40
C GLU A 27 -9.78 -1.26 15.27
N ASN A 28 -9.32 -1.01 14.05
CA ASN A 28 -10.19 -0.59 12.96
C ASN A 28 -9.95 -1.35 11.66
N ASN A 29 -10.72 -2.42 11.47
CA ASN A 29 -10.68 -3.25 10.26
C ASN A 29 -11.17 -2.53 8.98
N ASN A 30 -11.68 -1.31 9.07
CA ASN A 30 -12.09 -0.53 7.89
C ASN A 30 -10.93 0.31 7.31
N LEU A 31 -9.75 0.26 7.92
CA LEU A 31 -8.54 0.90 7.41
C LEU A 31 -8.04 0.19 6.16
N LYS A 32 -7.75 1.00 5.13
CA LYS A 32 -7.21 0.53 3.85
C LYS A 32 -5.88 1.21 3.59
N LEU A 33 -4.88 0.42 3.20
CA LEU A 33 -3.61 0.93 2.73
C LEU A 33 -3.80 1.58 1.36
N ARG A 34 -3.41 2.85 1.26
CA ARG A 34 -3.32 3.59 0.02
C ARG A 34 -1.87 3.95 -0.25
N VAL A 35 -1.40 3.57 -1.43
CA VAL A 35 -0.11 3.98 -1.98
C VAL A 35 -0.36 5.06 -3.02
N TYR A 36 0.44 6.10 -3.02
CA TYR A 36 0.32 7.22 -3.96
C TYR A 36 1.70 7.79 -4.30
N ILE A 37 1.78 8.52 -5.41
CA ILE A 37 3.00 9.23 -5.80
C ILE A 37 2.92 10.64 -5.21
N THR A 38 3.91 11.02 -4.42
CA THR A 38 4.00 12.36 -3.83
C THR A 38 4.65 13.37 -4.78
N GLY A 39 5.53 12.91 -5.66
CA GLY A 39 6.23 13.73 -6.65
C GLY A 39 7.19 12.91 -7.50
N GLY A 40 7.77 13.50 -8.53
CA GLY A 40 8.75 12.84 -9.38
C GLY A 40 9.70 13.82 -10.07
N GLY A 41 10.89 13.35 -10.43
CA GLY A 41 11.92 14.10 -11.14
C GLY A 41 12.83 13.20 -11.98
N CYS A 42 13.97 13.75 -12.44
CA CYS A 42 14.91 13.02 -13.31
C CYS A 42 15.47 11.73 -12.68
N SER A 43 15.44 11.64 -11.34
CA SER A 43 15.93 10.48 -10.57
C SER A 43 14.82 9.51 -10.13
N GLY A 44 13.57 9.71 -10.57
CA GLY A 44 12.45 8.80 -10.31
C GLY A 44 11.31 9.42 -9.49
N PHE A 45 10.40 8.55 -9.03
CA PHE A 45 9.18 8.90 -8.31
C PHE A 45 9.34 8.66 -6.81
N GLN A 46 8.76 9.56 -6.02
CA GLN A 46 8.60 9.41 -4.57
C GLN A 46 7.22 8.82 -4.29
N TYR A 47 7.18 7.82 -3.43
CA TYR A 47 5.96 7.12 -3.04
C TYR A 47 5.60 7.46 -1.59
N GLY A 48 4.32 7.73 -1.35
CA GLY A 48 3.72 7.89 -0.03
C GLY A 48 2.78 6.73 0.29
N PHE A 49 2.64 6.45 1.59
CA PHE A 49 1.76 5.42 2.13
C PHE A 49 0.86 6.06 3.18
N THR A 50 -0.44 5.77 3.12
CA THR A 50 -1.40 6.23 4.11
C THR A 50 -2.45 5.17 4.40
N LEU A 51 -2.96 5.14 5.63
CA LEU A 51 -4.09 4.31 6.02
C LEU A 51 -5.31 5.21 6.13
N MET A 52 -6.37 4.90 5.38
CA MET A 52 -7.60 5.68 5.40
C MET A 52 -8.80 4.77 5.64
N LYS A 53 -9.78 5.28 6.38
CA LYS A 53 -11.12 4.69 6.46
C LYS A 53 -11.88 5.21 5.23
N LYS A 54 -12.28 4.30 4.33
CA LYS A 54 -13.02 4.67 3.13
C LYS A 54 -14.51 4.78 3.42
#